data_AF-A0A1F8QYY3-F1
#
_entry.id   AF-A0A1F8QYY3-F1
#
_cell.length_a   1.000
_cell.length_b   1.000
_cell.length_c   1.000
_cell.angle_alpha   90.00
_cell.angle_beta   90.00
_cell.angle_gamma   90.00
#
_symmetry.space_group_name_H-M   'P 1'
#
loop_
_entity.id
_entity.type
_entity.pdbx_description
1 polymer ?
#
loop_
_entity_poly.entity_id
_entity_poly.type
_entity_poly.pdbx_seq_one_letter_code
_entity_poly.pdbx_strand_id
1 'polypeptide(L)'
;MAKVTTPARWQSEQFQISPEHIRISTAAAIALGLKSGRVYRDAHCGCVNLLEHYPQGCFANCVYCGLARERPGVPEDNTFIRVAWPLYPTQLVADKIAERERDGKIGRVCVSQVQDHRANDDLIEIVDRVHRSAPAVPLSALVSATLLDQVWLRRIQATGVDIIGIGLDAATEAVFNQTRGKDVRSPHDWNHHWRIIRAARELYGPMNVNCHIIVGLGETDRDLVNLFAQLHAEQIAGYLFSFNPEPGSAMQTNPRQPIRRWRRVQLVKYLIENDKLSPDAIEFDADGNMANMDAPGQILSQAIAAGFAFMTNGCPDRRGNMTCNRPYGS
;
A
#
# COMPACT_ATOMS: atom_id res chain seq x y z
N MET A 1 -0.77 -9.84 -48.95
CA MET A 1 -1.01 -9.58 -47.52
C MET A 1 0.35 -9.55 -46.83
N ALA A 2 0.88 -8.35 -46.57
CA ALA A 2 2.16 -8.20 -45.88
C ALA A 2 1.98 -8.65 -44.42
N LYS A 3 2.73 -9.69 -44.01
CA LYS A 3 2.88 -10.03 -42.59
C LYS A 3 3.61 -8.87 -41.92
N VAL A 4 2.84 -7.98 -41.28
CA VAL A 4 3.38 -6.99 -40.37
C VAL A 4 3.99 -7.78 -39.22
N THR A 5 5.32 -7.86 -39.22
CA THR A 5 6.09 -8.49 -38.15
C THR A 5 6.32 -7.41 -37.11
N THR A 6 5.57 -7.49 -36.01
CA THR A 6 5.81 -6.68 -34.82
C THR A 6 7.24 -6.97 -34.32
N PRO A 7 8.09 -5.97 -34.04
CA PRO A 7 9.45 -6.24 -33.57
C PRO A 7 9.42 -7.01 -32.23
N ALA A 8 10.30 -8.00 -32.06
CA ALA A 8 10.31 -8.93 -30.93
C ALA A 8 10.29 -8.27 -29.53
N ARG A 9 10.82 -7.04 -29.40
CA ARG A 9 10.79 -6.26 -28.13
C ARG A 9 9.41 -5.74 -27.72
N TRP A 10 8.43 -5.78 -28.61
CA TRP A 10 7.06 -5.34 -28.35
C TRP A 10 6.11 -6.52 -28.18
N GLN A 11 6.57 -7.71 -28.57
CA GLN A 11 6.01 -8.98 -28.11
C GLN A 11 6.52 -9.35 -26.71
N SER A 12 7.47 -8.61 -26.10
CA SER A 12 8.32 -9.13 -25.03
C SER A 12 7.89 -8.89 -23.57
N GLU A 13 7.03 -7.90 -23.23
CA GLU A 13 6.53 -7.76 -21.83
C GLU A 13 5.16 -8.44 -21.62
N GLN A 14 4.32 -8.52 -22.66
CA GLN A 14 2.97 -9.10 -22.57
C GLN A 14 2.94 -10.61 -22.28
N PHE A 15 4.06 -11.31 -22.39
CA PHE A 15 4.19 -12.72 -21.99
C PHE A 15 4.98 -12.89 -20.68
N GLN A 16 5.49 -11.79 -20.12
CA GLN A 16 6.26 -11.78 -18.88
C GLN A 16 5.31 -11.55 -17.71
N ILE A 17 4.54 -12.56 -17.36
CA ILE A 17 3.51 -12.48 -16.33
C ILE A 17 4.04 -12.99 -14.98
N SER A 18 3.33 -12.65 -13.91
CA SER A 18 3.51 -13.33 -12.63
C SER A 18 3.06 -14.80 -12.71
N PRO A 19 3.75 -15.72 -12.00
CA PRO A 19 4.82 -15.48 -11.03
C PRO A 19 6.25 -15.44 -11.62
N GLU A 20 6.45 -15.68 -12.92
CA GLU A 20 7.77 -15.68 -13.58
C GLU A 20 8.43 -14.31 -13.56
N HIS A 21 7.64 -13.25 -13.69
CA HIS A 21 8.09 -11.87 -13.66
C HIS A 21 7.30 -11.06 -12.64
N ILE A 22 7.96 -10.03 -12.11
CA ILE A 22 7.39 -9.17 -11.08
C ILE A 22 7.81 -7.72 -11.30
N ARG A 23 6.88 -6.81 -11.05
CA ARG A 23 7.16 -5.38 -11.06
C ARG A 23 7.76 -5.01 -9.71
N ILE A 24 8.76 -4.15 -9.70
CA ILE A 24 9.42 -3.66 -8.48
C ILE A 24 9.40 -2.14 -8.45
N SER A 25 9.13 -1.54 -7.29
CA SER A 25 9.20 -0.09 -7.16
C SER A 25 10.59 0.45 -7.52
N THR A 26 10.68 1.61 -8.19
CA THR A 26 11.97 2.17 -8.62
C THR A 26 12.97 2.34 -7.46
N ALA A 27 12.53 2.75 -6.28
CA ALA A 27 13.40 2.90 -5.11
C ALA A 27 14.00 1.56 -4.68
N ALA A 28 13.20 0.48 -4.65
CA ALA A 28 13.68 -0.86 -4.34
C ALA A 28 14.61 -1.40 -5.44
N ALA A 29 14.32 -1.13 -6.72
CA ALA A 29 15.21 -1.51 -7.82
C ALA A 29 16.60 -0.87 -7.70
N ILE A 30 16.67 0.39 -7.25
CA ILE A 30 17.93 1.08 -6.95
C ILE A 30 18.62 0.44 -5.74
N ALA A 31 17.90 0.19 -4.64
CA ALA A 31 18.46 -0.42 -3.42
C ALA A 31 19.03 -1.83 -3.68
N LEU A 32 18.38 -2.61 -4.54
CA LEU A 32 18.85 -3.92 -4.97
C LEU A 32 20.00 -3.86 -6.00
N GLY A 33 20.30 -2.69 -6.56
CA GLY A 33 21.30 -2.52 -7.62
C GLY A 33 20.86 -3.06 -8.98
N LEU A 34 19.55 -3.24 -9.19
CA LEU A 34 18.96 -3.62 -10.48
C LEU A 34 18.82 -2.42 -11.43
N LYS A 35 18.82 -1.20 -10.88
CA LYS A 35 18.71 0.04 -11.62
C LYS A 35 19.68 1.08 -11.07
N SER A 36 20.40 1.77 -11.94
CA SER A 36 21.25 2.89 -11.55
C SER A 36 20.42 4.07 -11.06
N GLY A 37 20.83 4.68 -9.96
CA GLY A 37 20.18 5.86 -9.41
C GLY A 37 20.71 6.21 -8.03
N ARG A 38 20.30 7.37 -7.51
CA ARG A 38 20.57 7.80 -6.14
C ARG A 38 19.27 8.32 -5.53
N VAL A 39 19.07 8.04 -4.25
CA VAL A 39 17.95 8.62 -3.49
C VAL A 39 18.45 9.90 -2.80
N TYR A 40 17.60 10.92 -2.74
CA TYR A 40 17.98 12.23 -2.21
C TYR A 40 18.45 12.14 -0.74
N ARG A 41 19.59 12.78 -0.44
CA ARG A 41 20.28 12.80 0.88
C ARG A 41 20.61 11.41 1.42
N ASP A 42 21.01 10.49 0.55
CA ASP A 42 21.42 9.12 0.93
C ASP A 42 20.35 8.35 1.72
N ALA A 43 19.08 8.74 1.57
CA ALA A 43 17.98 8.03 2.18
C ALA A 43 17.91 6.59 1.64
N HIS A 44 17.69 5.63 2.53
CA HIS A 44 17.72 4.22 2.20
C HIS A 44 16.31 3.63 2.13
N CYS A 45 16.00 2.88 1.06
CA CYS A 45 14.75 2.14 0.91
C CYS A 45 14.93 0.74 1.53
N GLY A 46 14.51 0.57 2.78
CA GLY A 46 14.63 -0.72 3.50
C GLY A 46 13.59 -1.76 3.10
N CYS A 47 12.48 -1.34 2.46
CA CYS A 47 11.39 -2.20 2.06
C CYS A 47 11.37 -2.44 0.55
N VAL A 48 11.38 -3.70 0.14
CA VAL A 48 11.25 -4.08 -1.27
C VAL A 48 9.79 -4.28 -1.61
N ASN A 49 9.21 -3.32 -2.33
CA ASN A 49 7.82 -3.41 -2.79
C ASN A 49 7.76 -4.05 -4.17
N LEU A 50 7.11 -5.20 -4.23
CA LEU A 50 6.83 -5.99 -5.42
C LEU A 50 5.34 -5.87 -5.78
N LEU A 51 5.03 -5.93 -7.06
CA LEU A 51 3.67 -5.82 -7.61
C LEU A 51 3.50 -6.84 -8.73
N GLU A 52 2.45 -7.64 -8.63
CA GLU A 52 2.08 -8.61 -9.67
C GLU A 52 1.82 -7.94 -11.02
N HIS A 53 2.13 -8.67 -12.08
CA HIS A 53 2.01 -8.18 -13.44
C HIS A 53 1.24 -9.15 -14.32
N TYR A 54 0.17 -8.64 -14.90
CA TYR A 54 -0.63 -9.34 -15.89
C TYR A 54 -0.87 -8.45 -17.11
N PRO A 55 -0.99 -9.04 -18.32
CA PRO A 55 -1.18 -8.28 -19.56
C PRO A 55 -2.52 -7.55 -19.61
N GLN A 56 -3.52 -8.08 -18.88
CA GLN A 56 -4.86 -7.50 -18.78
C GLN A 56 -4.89 -6.31 -17.79
N GLY A 57 -3.80 -6.08 -17.04
CA GLY A 57 -3.77 -5.13 -15.95
C GLY A 57 -4.62 -5.57 -14.75
N CYS A 58 -5.09 -4.60 -13.97
CA CYS A 58 -5.95 -4.84 -12.82
C CYS A 58 -7.42 -4.83 -13.25
N PHE A 59 -8.21 -5.82 -12.84
CA PHE A 59 -9.65 -5.87 -13.13
C PHE A 59 -10.48 -4.90 -12.28
N ALA A 60 -9.90 -4.30 -11.23
CA ALA A 60 -10.55 -3.28 -10.41
C ALA A 60 -10.49 -1.90 -11.07
N ASN A 61 -11.41 -1.01 -10.69
CA ASN A 61 -11.60 0.28 -11.34
C ASN A 61 -11.59 1.46 -10.36
N CYS A 62 -10.61 1.47 -9.44
CA CYS A 62 -10.45 2.55 -8.47
C CYS A 62 -10.14 3.87 -9.20
N VAL A 63 -11.01 4.88 -9.09
CA VAL A 63 -10.96 6.11 -9.92
C VAL A 63 -9.74 7.00 -9.68
N TYR A 64 -9.03 6.82 -8.57
CA TYR A 64 -7.77 7.49 -8.24
C TYR A 64 -6.52 6.70 -8.67
N CYS A 65 -6.67 5.43 -9.07
CA CYS A 65 -5.54 4.53 -9.25
C CYS A 65 -5.02 4.54 -10.68
N GLY A 66 -3.70 4.54 -10.83
CA GLY A 66 -3.06 4.40 -12.12
C GLY A 66 -3.20 3.01 -12.74
N LEU A 67 -3.57 2.00 -11.97
CA LEU A 67 -3.79 0.65 -12.48
C LEU A 67 -5.27 0.38 -12.84
N ALA A 68 -6.15 1.38 -12.74
CA ALA A 68 -7.57 1.19 -12.97
C ALA A 68 -7.84 0.59 -14.36
N ARG A 69 -8.74 -0.41 -14.41
CA ARG A 69 -9.14 -1.13 -15.63
C ARG A 69 -9.48 -0.21 -16.80
N GLU A 70 -10.16 0.91 -16.52
CA GLU A 70 -10.66 1.83 -17.56
C GLU A 70 -9.73 3.02 -17.80
N ARG A 71 -8.49 2.98 -17.29
CA ARG A 71 -7.47 3.99 -17.62
C ARG A 71 -7.14 3.92 -19.12
N PRO A 72 -7.12 5.05 -19.86
CA PRO A 72 -6.71 5.05 -21.25
C PRO A 72 -5.25 4.64 -21.43
N GLY A 73 -4.97 3.83 -22.46
CA GLY A 73 -3.63 3.35 -22.77
C GLY A 73 -3.49 1.83 -22.60
N VAL A 74 -2.28 1.32 -22.82
CA VAL A 74 -1.98 -0.09 -22.55
C VAL A 74 -1.55 -0.26 -21.08
N PRO A 75 -1.93 -1.35 -20.38
CA PRO A 75 -1.62 -1.53 -18.97
C PRO A 75 -0.12 -1.44 -18.62
N GLU A 76 0.77 -1.75 -19.56
CA GLU A 76 2.22 -1.70 -19.38
C GLU A 76 2.76 -0.26 -19.24
N ASP A 77 2.07 0.71 -19.86
CA ASP A 77 2.42 2.13 -19.79
C ASP A 77 1.89 2.80 -18.50
N ASN A 78 1.02 2.10 -17.77
CA ASN A 78 0.42 2.62 -16.56
C ASN A 78 1.44 2.68 -15.43
N THR A 79 1.58 3.85 -14.82
CA THR A 79 2.31 3.96 -13.56
C THR A 79 1.40 3.65 -12.38
N PHE A 80 1.97 3.05 -11.32
CA PHE A 80 1.34 2.97 -10.01
C PHE A 80 2.01 4.02 -9.12
N ILE A 81 1.20 4.90 -8.50
CA ILE A 81 1.64 6.00 -7.62
C ILE A 81 2.67 6.98 -8.26
N ARG A 82 2.53 7.28 -9.55
CA ARG A 82 3.35 8.26 -10.30
C ARG A 82 4.86 7.95 -10.38
N VAL A 83 5.26 6.71 -10.16
CA VAL A 83 6.65 6.27 -10.31
C VAL A 83 6.73 5.08 -11.24
N ALA A 84 7.88 4.88 -11.89
CA ALA A 84 8.08 3.71 -12.73
C ALA A 84 8.16 2.43 -11.87
N TRP A 85 7.58 1.35 -12.38
CA TRP A 85 7.66 0.01 -11.84
C TRP A 85 8.30 -0.90 -12.90
N PRO A 86 9.64 -0.96 -12.98
CA PRO A 86 10.32 -1.84 -13.92
C PRO A 86 9.99 -3.32 -13.67
N LEU A 87 9.99 -4.11 -14.74
CA LEU A 87 9.70 -5.54 -14.74
C LEU A 87 11.01 -6.35 -14.76
N TYR A 88 11.09 -7.39 -13.94
CA TYR A 88 12.24 -8.29 -13.89
C TYR A 88 11.78 -9.75 -13.67
N PRO A 89 12.60 -10.75 -14.03
CA PRO A 89 12.39 -12.12 -13.61
C PRO A 89 12.35 -12.20 -12.07
N THR A 90 11.33 -12.86 -11.52
CA THR A 90 11.12 -12.95 -10.07
C THR A 90 12.32 -13.57 -9.35
N GLN A 91 12.93 -14.60 -9.94
CA GLN A 91 14.12 -15.24 -9.34
C GLN A 91 15.31 -14.29 -9.25
N LEU A 92 15.54 -13.46 -10.27
CA LEU A 92 16.61 -12.46 -10.24
C LEU A 92 16.40 -11.47 -9.09
N VAL A 93 15.15 -11.05 -8.86
CA VAL A 93 14.79 -10.16 -7.75
C VAL A 93 15.03 -10.84 -6.41
N ALA A 94 14.63 -12.11 -6.27
CA ALA A 94 14.85 -12.90 -5.04
C ALA A 94 16.36 -13.05 -4.72
N ASP A 95 17.19 -13.35 -5.72
CA ASP A 95 18.64 -13.47 -5.55
C ASP A 95 19.26 -12.14 -5.10
N LYS A 96 18.77 -11.01 -5.64
CA LYS A 96 19.23 -9.67 -5.25
C LYS A 96 18.78 -9.27 -3.84
N ILE A 97 17.58 -9.67 -3.44
CA ILE A 97 17.12 -9.52 -2.05
C ILE A 97 18.07 -10.28 -1.12
N ALA A 98 18.37 -11.54 -1.42
CA ALA A 98 19.29 -12.36 -0.63
C ALA A 98 20.71 -11.75 -0.54
N GLU A 99 21.21 -11.15 -1.63
CA GLU A 99 22.48 -10.42 -1.62
C GLU A 99 22.47 -9.26 -0.62
N ARG A 100 21.41 -8.45 -0.61
CA ARG A 100 21.31 -7.24 0.22
C ARG A 100 20.83 -7.49 1.65
N GLU A 101 20.13 -8.59 1.89
CA GLU A 101 19.78 -9.08 3.22
C GLU A 101 21.04 -9.35 4.05
N ARG A 102 22.06 -9.99 3.46
CA ARG A 102 23.36 -10.25 4.12
C ARG A 102 24.09 -8.98 4.54
N ASP A 103 23.89 -7.88 3.80
CA ASP A 103 24.43 -6.56 4.12
C ASP A 103 23.62 -5.82 5.21
N GLY A 104 22.50 -6.38 5.68
CA GLY A 104 21.58 -5.74 6.63
C GLY A 104 20.81 -4.55 6.06
N LYS A 105 20.76 -4.42 4.72
CA LYS A 105 20.14 -3.26 4.05
C LYS A 105 18.65 -3.44 3.81
N ILE A 106 18.19 -4.68 3.61
CA ILE A 106 16.76 -4.96 3.40
C ILE A 106 16.15 -5.41 4.72
N GLY A 107 15.16 -4.67 5.19
CA GLY A 107 14.43 -4.98 6.42
C GLY A 107 13.13 -5.75 6.19
N ARG A 108 12.57 -5.73 4.96
CA ARG A 108 11.29 -6.37 4.62
C ARG A 108 11.04 -6.44 3.11
N VAL A 109 10.28 -7.45 2.68
CA VAL A 109 9.72 -7.53 1.32
C VAL A 109 8.19 -7.52 1.41
N CYS A 110 7.53 -6.75 0.55
CA CYS A 110 6.07 -6.70 0.45
C CYS A 110 5.65 -7.10 -0.97
N VAL A 111 4.88 -8.18 -1.10
CA VAL A 111 4.31 -8.61 -2.38
C VAL A 111 2.89 -8.09 -2.48
N SER A 112 2.61 -7.30 -3.53
CA SER A 112 1.33 -6.64 -3.72
C SER A 112 0.56 -7.27 -4.86
N GLN A 113 -0.69 -7.58 -4.60
CA GLN A 113 -1.60 -8.11 -5.61
C GLN A 113 -2.18 -6.99 -6.48
N VAL A 114 -2.49 -7.35 -7.72
CA VAL A 114 -3.54 -6.67 -8.49
C VAL A 114 -4.81 -7.52 -8.45
N GLN A 115 -5.95 -6.94 -8.81
CA GLN A 115 -7.18 -7.71 -8.92
C GLN A 115 -7.10 -8.60 -10.17
N ASP A 116 -6.74 -9.88 -10.00
CA ASP A 116 -6.75 -10.94 -11.02
C ASP A 116 -7.07 -12.29 -10.34
N HIS A 117 -7.71 -13.20 -11.06
CA HIS A 117 -8.05 -14.53 -10.54
C HIS A 117 -6.83 -15.41 -10.22
N ARG A 118 -5.67 -15.14 -10.84
CA ARG A 118 -4.39 -15.85 -10.61
C ARG A 118 -3.61 -15.35 -9.40
N ALA A 119 -3.90 -14.13 -8.95
CA ALA A 119 -3.10 -13.37 -7.99
C ALA A 119 -2.85 -14.10 -6.66
N ASN A 120 -3.76 -14.96 -6.18
CA ASN A 120 -3.51 -15.65 -4.91
C ASN A 120 -2.47 -16.76 -5.03
N ASP A 121 -2.53 -17.56 -6.09
CA ASP A 121 -1.54 -18.64 -6.31
C ASP A 121 -0.18 -18.03 -6.69
N ASP A 122 -0.17 -16.97 -7.50
CA ASP A 122 1.06 -16.29 -7.88
C ASP A 122 1.73 -15.59 -6.69
N LEU A 123 0.95 -14.94 -5.82
CA LEU A 123 1.43 -14.39 -4.55
C LEU A 123 2.19 -15.46 -3.74
N ILE A 124 1.60 -16.65 -3.58
CA ILE A 124 2.21 -17.76 -2.84
C ILE A 124 3.55 -18.17 -3.48
N GLU A 125 3.57 -18.39 -4.80
CA GLU A 125 4.79 -18.80 -5.52
C GLU A 125 5.89 -17.72 -5.47
N ILE A 126 5.52 -16.44 -5.59
CA ILE A 126 6.46 -15.31 -5.47
C ILE A 126 7.04 -15.27 -4.04
N VAL A 127 6.18 -15.37 -3.03
CA VAL A 127 6.60 -15.39 -1.63
C VAL A 127 7.54 -16.56 -1.36
N ASP A 128 7.23 -17.76 -1.85
CA ASP A 128 8.06 -18.96 -1.70
C ASP A 128 9.43 -18.81 -2.38
N ARG A 129 9.51 -18.17 -3.56
CA ARG A 129 10.79 -17.87 -4.23
C ARG A 129 11.64 -16.90 -3.42
N VAL A 130 11.03 -15.84 -2.90
CA VAL A 130 11.71 -14.86 -2.04
C VAL A 130 12.19 -15.53 -0.75
N HIS A 131 11.31 -16.27 -0.07
CA HIS A 131 11.63 -16.93 1.19
C HIS A 131 12.74 -17.97 1.06
N ARG A 132 12.73 -18.78 -0.01
CA ARG A 132 13.81 -19.73 -0.30
C ARG A 132 15.16 -19.07 -0.51
N SER A 133 15.17 -17.89 -1.13
CA SER A 133 16.41 -17.17 -1.45
C SER A 133 16.92 -16.34 -0.25
N ALA A 134 16.00 -15.73 0.50
CA ALA A 134 16.26 -14.81 1.60
C ALA A 134 15.39 -15.19 2.83
N PRO A 135 15.72 -16.27 3.55
CA PRO A 135 14.87 -16.82 4.61
C PRO A 135 14.80 -15.95 5.89
N ALA A 136 15.73 -15.00 6.05
CA ALA A 136 15.76 -14.12 7.22
C ALA A 136 14.98 -12.81 7.02
N VAL A 137 14.52 -12.51 5.80
CA VAL A 137 13.77 -11.31 5.49
C VAL A 137 12.31 -11.54 5.90
N PRO A 138 11.69 -10.60 6.64
CA PRO A 138 10.26 -10.71 6.92
C PRO A 138 9.43 -10.33 5.69
N LEU A 139 8.23 -10.89 5.61
CA LEU A 139 7.41 -10.90 4.39
C LEU A 139 6.03 -10.34 4.68
N SER A 140 5.60 -9.35 3.91
CA SER A 140 4.24 -8.83 3.92
C SER A 140 3.51 -9.18 2.63
N ALA A 141 2.20 -9.37 2.71
CA ALA A 141 1.34 -9.43 1.53
C ALA A 141 0.37 -8.24 1.56
N LEU A 142 0.40 -7.40 0.52
CA LEU A 142 -0.62 -6.38 0.26
C LEU A 142 -1.68 -6.99 -0.65
N VAL A 143 -2.78 -7.43 -0.06
CA VAL A 143 -3.75 -8.31 -0.70
C VAL A 143 -5.00 -7.55 -1.16
N SER A 144 -5.65 -8.06 -2.21
CA SER A 144 -6.99 -7.61 -2.59
C SER A 144 -8.02 -8.41 -1.80
N ALA A 145 -8.75 -7.76 -0.88
CA ALA A 145 -9.69 -8.45 0.00
C ALA A 145 -10.73 -9.28 -0.76
N THR A 146 -11.18 -8.83 -1.93
CA THR A 146 -12.18 -9.52 -2.75
C THR A 146 -11.67 -10.74 -3.51
N LEU A 147 -10.37 -11.04 -3.43
CA LEU A 147 -9.81 -12.31 -3.87
C LEU A 147 -9.70 -13.32 -2.73
N LEU A 148 -9.94 -12.91 -1.49
CA LEU A 148 -9.63 -13.72 -0.32
C LEU A 148 -10.88 -14.27 0.37
N ASP A 149 -10.63 -15.38 1.07
CA ASP A 149 -11.45 -15.89 2.14
C ASP A 149 -10.53 -16.36 3.27
N GLN A 150 -11.08 -16.97 4.32
CA GLN A 150 -10.27 -17.50 5.42
C GLN A 150 -9.32 -18.63 5.01
N VAL A 151 -9.66 -19.40 3.97
CA VAL A 151 -8.80 -20.48 3.47
C VAL A 151 -7.56 -19.90 2.84
N TRP A 152 -7.72 -18.88 1.98
CA TRP A 152 -6.60 -18.17 1.38
C TRP A 152 -5.76 -17.44 2.41
N LEU A 153 -6.35 -16.78 3.41
CA LEU A 153 -5.59 -16.15 4.49
C LEU A 153 -4.68 -17.14 5.22
N ARG A 154 -5.18 -18.36 5.51
CA ARG A 154 -4.38 -19.44 6.11
C ARG A 154 -3.29 -19.97 5.18
N ARG A 155 -3.58 -20.12 3.88
CA ARG A 155 -2.57 -20.52 2.88
C ARG A 155 -1.44 -19.49 2.80
N ILE A 156 -1.78 -18.20 2.76
CA ILE A 156 -0.79 -17.11 2.75
C ILE A 156 0.02 -17.10 4.06
N GLN A 157 -0.60 -17.33 5.22
CA GLN A 157 0.14 -17.38 6.48
C GLN A 157 1.14 -18.54 6.51
N ALA A 158 0.77 -19.68 5.94
CA ALA A 158 1.60 -20.88 5.91
C ALA A 158 2.89 -20.73 5.09
N THR A 159 2.99 -19.73 4.20
CA THR A 159 4.22 -19.43 3.45
C THR A 159 5.21 -18.57 4.24
N GLY A 160 4.86 -18.15 5.46
CA GLY A 160 5.70 -17.31 6.31
C GLY A 160 5.49 -15.80 6.14
N VAL A 161 4.42 -15.38 5.46
CA VAL A 161 3.95 -13.99 5.52
C VAL A 161 3.53 -13.69 6.96
N ASP A 162 4.09 -12.62 7.54
CA ASP A 162 3.87 -12.23 8.93
C ASP A 162 2.96 -11.00 9.08
N ILE A 163 2.74 -10.24 8.00
CA ILE A 163 1.87 -9.06 7.99
C ILE A 163 0.98 -9.04 6.75
N ILE A 164 -0.32 -8.78 6.96
CA ILE A 164 -1.29 -8.52 5.89
C ILE A 164 -1.59 -7.03 5.79
N GLY A 165 -1.37 -6.46 4.60
CA GLY A 165 -1.86 -5.14 4.23
C GLY A 165 -3.09 -5.25 3.35
N ILE A 166 -4.08 -4.40 3.58
CA ILE A 166 -5.29 -4.31 2.77
C ILE A 166 -5.48 -2.86 2.35
N GLY A 167 -5.62 -2.63 1.04
CA GLY A 167 -6.14 -1.36 0.54
C GLY A 167 -7.56 -1.20 1.02
N LEU A 168 -7.81 -0.37 2.03
CA LEU A 168 -9.16 0.10 2.37
C LEU A 168 -9.45 1.41 1.62
N ASP A 169 -8.43 2.27 1.56
CA ASP A 169 -8.26 3.53 0.85
C ASP A 169 -9.23 4.64 1.22
N ALA A 170 -10.49 4.31 1.54
CA ALA A 170 -11.52 5.26 1.92
C ALA A 170 -11.87 5.16 3.41
N ALA A 171 -12.28 6.30 4.01
CA ALA A 171 -12.65 6.35 5.43
C ALA A 171 -14.09 5.88 5.73
N THR A 172 -14.98 5.92 4.74
CA THR A 172 -16.39 5.53 4.87
C THR A 172 -16.84 4.65 3.73
N GLU A 173 -17.93 3.90 3.92
CA GLU A 173 -18.55 3.10 2.87
C GLU A 173 -18.99 3.94 1.67
N ALA A 174 -19.50 5.15 1.90
CA ALA A 174 -19.94 6.05 0.83
C ALA A 174 -18.75 6.46 -0.06
N VAL A 175 -17.67 6.94 0.55
CA VAL A 175 -16.44 7.30 -0.18
C VAL A 175 -15.83 6.07 -0.85
N PHE A 176 -15.85 4.91 -0.19
CA PHE A 176 -15.38 3.66 -0.78
C PHE A 176 -16.14 3.30 -2.05
N ASN A 177 -17.48 3.30 -2.01
CA ASN A 177 -18.30 2.93 -3.16
C ASN A 177 -18.09 3.89 -4.34
N GLN A 178 -18.02 5.18 -4.06
CA GLN A 178 -17.81 6.24 -5.05
C GLN A 178 -16.41 6.25 -5.65
N THR A 179 -15.40 5.73 -4.94
CA THR A 179 -14.00 5.82 -5.38
C THR A 179 -13.39 4.51 -5.84
N ARG A 180 -13.89 3.36 -5.36
CA ARG A 180 -13.30 2.05 -5.65
C ARG A 180 -14.24 0.87 -5.56
N GLY A 181 -15.49 1.06 -5.14
CA GLY A 181 -16.48 0.00 -5.02
C GLY A 181 -17.42 -0.08 -6.21
N LYS A 182 -18.68 -0.43 -5.94
CA LYS A 182 -19.68 -0.75 -6.96
C LYS A 182 -20.03 0.42 -7.89
N ASP A 183 -20.02 1.66 -7.40
CA ASP A 183 -20.46 2.84 -8.18
C ASP A 183 -19.49 3.14 -9.34
N VAL A 184 -18.25 2.65 -9.23
CA VAL A 184 -17.21 2.77 -10.26
C VAL A 184 -16.98 1.45 -11.01
N ARG A 185 -17.91 0.48 -10.91
CA ARG A 185 -17.84 -0.83 -11.59
C ARG A 185 -16.59 -1.65 -11.23
N SER A 186 -16.17 -1.55 -9.98
CA SER A 186 -15.07 -2.30 -9.39
C SER A 186 -15.62 -3.49 -8.59
N PRO A 187 -14.90 -4.62 -8.47
CA PRO A 187 -15.39 -5.80 -7.73
C PRO A 187 -15.34 -5.63 -6.22
N HIS A 188 -14.77 -4.52 -5.72
CA HIS A 188 -14.58 -4.28 -4.30
C HIS A 188 -15.91 -4.03 -3.57
N ASP A 189 -16.06 -4.66 -2.39
CA ASP A 189 -17.22 -4.53 -1.51
C ASP A 189 -16.77 -4.14 -0.09
N TRP A 190 -17.38 -3.10 0.48
CA TRP A 190 -16.97 -2.53 1.79
C TRP A 190 -17.10 -3.55 2.93
N ASN A 191 -18.26 -4.22 3.02
CA ASN A 191 -18.53 -5.19 4.07
C ASN A 191 -17.62 -6.43 3.95
N HIS A 192 -17.32 -6.84 2.72
CA HIS A 192 -16.36 -7.89 2.45
C HIS A 192 -14.94 -7.51 2.87
N HIS A 193 -14.50 -6.27 2.60
CA HIS A 193 -13.20 -5.80 3.08
C HIS A 193 -13.10 -5.90 4.60
N TRP A 194 -14.09 -5.39 5.33
CA TRP A 194 -14.09 -5.46 6.80
C TRP A 194 -14.13 -6.88 7.34
N ARG A 195 -14.87 -7.80 6.70
CA ARG A 195 -14.83 -9.22 7.05
C ARG A 195 -13.42 -9.81 6.93
N ILE A 196 -12.73 -9.53 5.81
CA ILE A 196 -11.37 -10.05 5.57
C ILE A 196 -10.35 -9.40 6.50
N ILE A 197 -10.46 -8.09 6.75
CA ILE A 197 -9.60 -7.36 7.69
C ILE A 197 -9.69 -7.99 9.08
N ARG A 198 -10.91 -8.22 9.59
CA ARG A 198 -11.12 -8.83 10.92
C ARG A 198 -10.67 -10.27 10.99
N ALA A 199 -10.97 -11.08 9.96
CA ALA A 199 -10.50 -12.45 9.87
C ALA A 199 -8.96 -12.54 9.83
N ALA A 200 -8.31 -11.62 9.10
CA ALA A 200 -6.86 -11.51 9.11
C ALA A 200 -6.34 -11.09 10.50
N ARG A 201 -6.99 -10.13 11.18
CA ARG A 201 -6.56 -9.70 12.52
C ARG A 201 -6.69 -10.80 13.56
N GLU A 202 -7.72 -11.64 13.45
CA GLU A 202 -7.87 -12.83 14.29
C GLU A 202 -6.73 -13.83 14.05
N LEU A 203 -6.33 -14.03 12.79
CA LEU A 203 -5.33 -15.01 12.39
C LEU A 203 -3.87 -14.56 12.62
N TYR A 204 -3.55 -13.30 12.32
CA TYR A 204 -2.19 -12.74 12.37
C TYR A 204 -1.89 -12.05 13.72
N GLY A 205 -2.92 -11.73 14.50
CA GLY A 205 -2.78 -11.06 15.79
C GLY A 205 -2.73 -9.54 15.70
N PRO A 206 -2.60 -8.87 16.87
CA PRO A 206 -2.67 -7.41 16.97
C PRO A 206 -1.54 -6.74 16.22
N MET A 207 -1.86 -5.65 15.51
CA MET A 207 -0.94 -4.79 14.76
C MET A 207 -0.17 -5.46 13.60
N ASN A 208 -0.46 -6.74 13.30
CA ASN A 208 0.06 -7.46 12.13
C ASN A 208 -0.88 -7.40 10.92
N VAL A 209 -1.96 -6.63 11.02
CA VAL A 209 -2.84 -6.29 9.91
C VAL A 209 -2.90 -4.78 9.78
N ASN A 210 -2.79 -4.29 8.55
CA ASN A 210 -2.86 -2.86 8.28
C ASN A 210 -3.88 -2.52 7.19
N CYS A 211 -4.52 -1.37 7.35
CA CYS A 211 -5.34 -0.74 6.34
C CYS A 211 -4.56 0.43 5.73
N HIS A 212 -4.39 0.40 4.41
CA HIS A 212 -3.96 1.59 3.69
C HIS A 212 -5.16 2.54 3.56
N ILE A 213 -4.93 3.83 3.81
CA ILE A 213 -5.97 4.87 3.85
C ILE A 213 -5.45 6.06 3.06
N ILE A 214 -6.22 6.52 2.08
CA ILE A 214 -5.88 7.69 1.28
C ILE A 214 -6.65 8.88 1.85
N VAL A 215 -5.92 9.86 2.34
CA VAL A 215 -6.49 11.15 2.72
C VAL A 215 -6.72 11.94 1.45
N GLY A 216 -7.97 12.22 1.14
CA GLY A 216 -8.40 13.12 0.09
C GLY A 216 -9.25 12.56 -1.02
N LEU A 217 -9.92 11.43 -0.75
CA LEU A 217 -10.85 10.81 -1.68
C LEU A 217 -12.28 11.37 -1.58
N GLY A 218 -12.56 12.17 -0.56
CA GLY A 218 -13.86 12.81 -0.33
C GLY A 218 -14.36 12.70 1.11
N GLU A 219 -13.58 12.06 1.97
CA GLU A 219 -13.85 11.94 3.40
C GLU A 219 -13.67 13.26 4.16
N THR A 220 -14.46 13.45 5.21
CA THR A 220 -14.27 14.53 6.19
C THR A 220 -13.16 14.18 7.18
N ASP A 221 -12.70 15.15 7.98
CA ASP A 221 -11.76 14.84 9.07
C ASP A 221 -12.43 13.99 10.16
N ARG A 222 -13.73 14.19 10.40
CA ARG A 222 -14.53 13.36 11.32
C ARG A 222 -14.53 11.89 10.90
N ASP A 223 -14.70 11.62 9.61
CA ASP A 223 -14.66 10.24 9.08
C ASP A 223 -13.31 9.57 9.35
N LEU A 224 -12.22 10.30 9.12
CA LEU A 224 -10.86 9.83 9.37
C LEU A 224 -10.62 9.53 10.86
N VAL A 225 -11.02 10.45 11.74
CA VAL A 225 -10.90 10.25 13.20
C VAL A 225 -11.67 9.03 13.67
N ASN A 226 -12.92 8.86 13.22
CA ASN A 226 -13.73 7.70 13.53
C ASN A 226 -13.07 6.40 13.06
N LEU A 227 -12.53 6.40 11.83
CA LEU A 227 -11.79 5.23 11.32
C LEU A 227 -10.54 4.94 12.15
N PHE A 228 -9.74 5.96 12.51
CA PHE A 228 -8.53 5.75 13.32
C PHE A 228 -8.87 5.19 14.70
N ALA A 229 -9.92 5.70 15.33
CA ALA A 229 -10.43 5.20 16.60
C ALA A 229 -10.83 3.72 16.50
N GLN A 230 -11.57 3.37 15.45
CA GLN A 230 -11.99 1.99 15.19
C GLN A 230 -10.78 1.06 14.98
N LEU A 231 -9.85 1.45 14.10
CA LEU A 231 -8.65 0.65 13.81
C LEU A 231 -7.81 0.44 15.06
N HIS A 232 -7.60 1.48 15.86
CA HIS A 232 -6.87 1.38 17.12
C HIS A 232 -7.59 0.45 18.12
N ALA A 233 -8.91 0.57 18.28
CA ALA A 233 -9.70 -0.30 19.15
C ALA A 233 -9.68 -1.77 18.71
N GLU A 234 -9.69 -2.03 17.40
CA GLU A 234 -9.61 -3.38 16.82
C GLU A 234 -8.17 -3.91 16.68
N GLN A 235 -7.16 -3.12 17.10
CA GLN A 235 -5.72 -3.44 17.00
C GLN A 235 -5.25 -3.70 15.56
N ILE A 236 -5.69 -2.85 14.64
CA ILE A 236 -5.33 -2.85 13.23
C ILE A 236 -4.53 -1.56 12.96
N ALA A 237 -3.40 -1.65 12.25
CA ALA A 237 -2.60 -0.49 11.93
C ALA A 237 -3.23 0.34 10.80
N GLY A 238 -3.28 1.67 10.92
CA GLY A 238 -3.61 2.56 9.80
C GLY A 238 -2.34 3.07 9.11
N TYR A 239 -2.20 2.92 7.80
CA TYR A 239 -1.11 3.53 7.02
C TYR A 239 -1.67 4.59 6.07
N LEU A 240 -1.23 5.83 6.26
CA LEU A 240 -1.77 6.97 5.52
C LEU A 240 -1.00 7.23 4.23
N PHE A 241 -1.74 7.61 3.20
CA PHE A 241 -1.24 8.16 1.95
C PHE A 241 -1.96 9.46 1.65
N SER A 242 -1.24 10.49 1.20
CA SER A 242 -1.88 11.70 0.68
C SER A 242 -2.36 11.46 -0.74
N PHE A 243 -3.62 11.79 -1.03
CA PHE A 243 -4.14 11.76 -2.40
C PHE A 243 -3.29 12.66 -3.30
N ASN A 244 -2.83 12.07 -4.40
CA ASN A 244 -2.02 12.73 -5.42
C ASN A 244 -2.56 12.31 -6.80
N PRO A 245 -3.22 13.21 -7.55
CA PRO A 245 -3.85 12.89 -8.82
C PRO A 245 -2.88 12.19 -9.78
N GLU A 246 -3.31 11.04 -10.27
CA GLU A 246 -2.57 10.23 -11.23
C GLU A 246 -3.03 10.59 -12.66
N PRO A 247 -2.12 10.98 -13.57
CA PRO A 247 -2.48 11.30 -14.96
C PRO A 247 -3.24 10.14 -15.64
N GLY A 248 -4.34 10.44 -16.32
CA GLY A 248 -5.17 9.43 -16.98
C GLY A 248 -6.15 8.67 -16.07
N SER A 249 -6.07 8.83 -14.75
CA SER A 249 -7.13 8.35 -13.85
C SER A 249 -8.40 9.22 -13.97
N ALA A 250 -9.54 8.71 -13.54
CA ALA A 250 -10.78 9.49 -13.55
C ALA A 250 -10.71 10.70 -12.59
N MET A 251 -9.90 10.61 -11.53
CA MET A 251 -9.64 11.73 -10.59
C MET A 251 -8.39 12.56 -10.96
N GLN A 252 -7.88 12.49 -12.19
CA GLN A 252 -6.64 13.19 -12.57
C GLN A 252 -6.69 14.73 -12.42
N THR A 253 -7.89 15.32 -12.46
CA THR A 253 -8.11 16.78 -12.31
C THR A 253 -8.55 17.18 -10.92
N ASN A 254 -8.78 16.22 -10.01
CA ASN A 254 -9.17 16.53 -8.64
C ASN A 254 -8.04 17.28 -7.91
N PRO A 255 -8.36 18.18 -6.98
CA PRO A 255 -7.35 18.88 -6.22
C PRO A 255 -6.58 17.92 -5.30
N ARG A 256 -5.28 18.19 -5.13
CA ARG A 256 -4.51 17.57 -4.04
C ARG A 256 -5.02 18.06 -2.71
N GLN A 257 -4.86 17.23 -1.68
CA GLN A 257 -5.15 17.63 -0.31
C GLN A 257 -4.22 18.77 0.15
N PRO A 258 -4.75 19.80 0.82
CA PRO A 258 -3.92 20.84 1.40
C PRO A 258 -2.94 20.27 2.43
N ILE A 259 -1.67 20.68 2.36
CA ILE A 259 -0.62 20.21 3.28
C ILE A 259 -0.99 20.43 4.76
N ARG A 260 -1.70 21.53 5.06
CA ARG A 260 -2.16 21.84 6.42
C ARG A 260 -3.12 20.77 6.95
N ARG A 261 -4.07 20.32 6.12
CA ARG A 261 -5.00 19.23 6.48
C ARG A 261 -4.22 17.92 6.67
N TRP A 262 -3.35 17.58 5.72
CA TRP A 262 -2.50 16.38 5.80
C TRP A 262 -1.71 16.29 7.12
N ARG A 263 -1.03 17.37 7.52
CA ARG A 263 -0.25 17.39 8.78
C ARG A 263 -1.13 17.29 10.02
N ARG A 264 -2.33 17.89 10.02
CA ARG A 264 -3.29 17.74 11.12
C ARG A 264 -3.77 16.29 11.25
N VAL A 265 -4.14 15.67 10.14
CA VAL A 265 -4.59 14.26 10.11
C VAL A 265 -3.50 13.33 10.61
N GLN A 266 -2.26 13.52 10.13
CA GLN A 266 -1.09 12.78 10.60
C GLN A 266 -0.89 12.91 12.12
N LEU A 267 -0.93 14.14 12.64
CA LEU A 267 -0.76 14.41 14.07
C LEU A 267 -1.87 13.76 14.90
N VAL A 268 -3.13 13.95 14.53
CA VAL A 268 -4.27 13.38 15.25
C VAL A 268 -4.23 11.85 15.26
N LYS A 269 -3.93 11.24 14.12
CA LYS A 269 -3.76 9.79 14.06
C LYS A 269 -2.65 9.31 15.02
N TYR A 270 -1.51 10.00 15.01
CA TYR A 270 -0.40 9.67 15.91
C TYR A 270 -0.83 9.75 17.38
N LEU A 271 -1.52 10.82 17.77
CA LEU A 271 -1.99 11.04 19.15
C LEU A 271 -3.02 9.99 19.58
N ILE A 272 -3.93 9.58 18.69
CA ILE A 272 -4.90 8.50 18.96
C ILE A 272 -4.16 7.17 19.20
N GLU A 273 -3.20 6.83 18.32
CA GLU A 273 -2.53 5.53 18.34
C GLU A 273 -1.44 5.40 19.43
N ASN A 274 -0.73 6.48 19.77
CA ASN A 274 0.46 6.43 20.62
C ASN A 274 0.26 7.11 21.98
N ASP A 275 -0.56 8.16 22.02
CA ASP A 275 -0.75 8.99 23.22
C ASP A 275 -2.15 8.84 23.83
N LYS A 276 -2.95 7.88 23.32
CA LYS A 276 -4.30 7.54 23.81
C LYS A 276 -5.26 8.72 23.83
N LEU A 277 -5.12 9.65 22.88
CA LEU A 277 -6.07 10.75 22.71
C LEU A 277 -7.46 10.18 22.42
N SER A 278 -8.45 10.59 23.20
CA SER A 278 -9.85 10.21 22.93
C SER A 278 -10.33 10.90 21.65
N PRO A 279 -11.06 10.21 20.75
CA PRO A 279 -11.74 10.84 19.62
C PRO A 279 -12.67 11.99 20.03
N ASP A 280 -13.25 11.90 21.23
CA ASP A 280 -14.13 12.93 21.79
C ASP A 280 -13.41 14.24 22.14
N ALA A 281 -12.07 14.21 22.21
CA ALA A 281 -11.25 15.40 22.41
C ALA A 281 -11.11 16.25 21.14
N ILE A 282 -11.66 15.80 20.01
CA ILE A 282 -11.56 16.48 18.72
C ILE A 282 -12.89 17.13 18.41
N GLU A 283 -12.87 18.45 18.27
CA GLU A 283 -14.04 19.24 17.88
C GLU A 283 -14.01 19.46 16.38
N PHE A 284 -15.19 19.36 15.77
CA PHE A 284 -15.38 19.52 14.34
C PHE A 284 -16.35 20.65 14.04
N ASP A 285 -16.13 21.34 12.92
CA ASP A 285 -17.09 22.30 12.39
C ASP A 285 -18.32 21.60 11.75
N ALA A 286 -19.23 22.39 11.20
CA ALA A 286 -20.46 21.91 10.55
C ALA A 286 -20.19 21.03 9.31
N ASP A 287 -19.04 21.21 8.65
CA ASP A 287 -18.62 20.46 7.46
C ASP A 287 -17.79 19.23 7.83
N GLY A 288 -17.54 19.00 9.13
CA GLY A 288 -16.78 17.85 9.63
C GLY A 288 -15.26 18.02 9.55
N ASN A 289 -14.75 19.23 9.37
CA ASN A 289 -13.31 19.51 9.46
C ASN A 289 -12.88 19.70 10.92
N MET A 290 -11.64 19.34 11.24
CA MET A 290 -11.08 19.58 12.58
C MET A 290 -10.98 21.09 12.86
N ALA A 291 -11.73 21.54 13.85
CA ALA A 291 -11.76 22.92 14.30
C ALA A 291 -10.83 23.13 15.50
N ASN A 292 -10.86 22.20 16.46
CA ASN A 292 -10.10 22.29 17.69
C ASN A 292 -9.76 20.89 18.25
N MET A 293 -8.80 20.82 19.15
CA MET A 293 -8.37 19.58 19.80
C MET A 293 -7.99 19.86 21.25
N ASP A 294 -8.73 19.23 22.17
CA ASP A 294 -8.46 19.28 23.60
C ASP A 294 -7.39 18.24 23.97
N ALA A 295 -6.13 18.60 23.73
CA ALA A 295 -4.98 17.79 24.10
C ALA A 295 -4.06 18.56 25.06
N PRO A 296 -3.47 17.92 26.08
CA PRO A 296 -2.48 18.56 26.93
C PRO A 296 -1.35 19.16 26.08
N GLY A 297 -1.12 20.47 26.24
CA GLY A 297 -0.17 21.21 25.38
C GLY A 297 1.25 20.62 25.37
N GLN A 298 1.64 19.95 26.45
CA GLN A 298 2.91 19.22 26.54
C GLN A 298 2.97 18.03 25.58
N ILE A 299 1.92 17.19 25.53
CA ILE A 299 1.85 16.01 24.64
C ILE A 299 1.91 16.49 23.19
N LEU A 300 1.11 17.51 22.86
CA LEU A 300 1.10 18.10 21.52
C LEU A 300 2.48 18.62 21.11
N SER A 301 3.13 19.39 21.99
CA SER A 301 4.46 19.95 21.73
C SER A 301 5.52 18.86 21.55
N GLN A 302 5.46 17.80 22.36
CA GLN A 302 6.37 16.66 22.26
C GLN A 302 6.19 15.90 20.95
N ALA A 303 4.95 15.57 20.57
CA ALA A 303 4.65 14.87 19.32
C ALA A 303 5.11 15.67 18.08
N ILE A 304 4.90 17.00 18.09
CA ILE A 304 5.34 17.89 17.02
C ILE A 304 6.87 17.95 16.96
N ALA A 305 7.54 18.16 18.10
CA ALA A 305 8.99 18.31 18.16
C ALA A 305 9.73 17.03 17.78
N ALA A 306 9.19 15.86 18.16
CA ALA A 306 9.77 14.56 17.82
C ALA A 306 9.68 14.25 16.31
N GLY A 307 8.67 14.78 15.63
CA GLY A 307 8.50 14.65 14.19
C GLY A 307 8.01 13.27 13.70
N PHE A 308 7.90 12.28 14.59
CA PHE A 308 7.43 10.92 14.25
C PHE A 308 6.04 10.90 13.63
N ALA A 309 5.13 11.74 14.14
CA ALA A 309 3.78 11.89 13.60
C ALA A 309 3.77 12.23 12.10
N PHE A 310 4.82 12.89 11.60
CA PHE A 310 4.90 13.37 10.22
C PHE A 310 5.69 12.43 9.29
N MET A 311 6.26 11.35 9.82
CA MET A 311 6.90 10.29 9.05
C MET A 311 5.84 9.40 8.40
N THR A 312 6.20 8.76 7.28
CA THR A 312 5.34 7.74 6.66
C THR A 312 5.35 6.48 7.53
N ASN A 313 4.16 6.03 7.94
CA ASN A 313 3.97 4.75 8.61
C ASN A 313 4.07 3.59 7.61
N GLY A 314 4.46 2.42 8.09
CA GLY A 314 4.52 1.20 7.29
C GLY A 314 4.98 0.00 8.12
N CYS A 315 5.17 -1.13 7.45
CA CYS A 315 5.55 -2.37 8.11
C CYS A 315 6.99 -2.34 8.67
N PRO A 316 7.22 -2.80 9.92
CA PRO A 316 8.54 -2.82 10.56
C PRO A 316 9.39 -4.01 10.11
N ASP A 317 10.70 -3.98 10.37
CA ASP A 317 11.56 -5.16 10.29
C ASP A 317 11.29 -6.14 11.45
N ARG A 318 12.04 -7.24 11.51
CA ARG A 318 11.97 -8.22 12.62
C ARG A 318 12.31 -7.65 14.00
N ARG A 319 12.97 -6.49 14.08
CA ARG A 319 13.35 -5.81 15.32
C ARG A 319 12.33 -4.75 15.73
N GLY A 320 11.26 -4.56 14.96
CA GLY A 320 10.26 -3.52 15.19
C GLY A 320 10.63 -2.15 14.61
N ASN A 321 11.75 -2.01 13.90
CA ASN A 321 12.15 -0.74 13.30
C ASN A 321 11.38 -0.49 12.01
N MET A 322 10.92 0.75 11.83
CA MET A 322 10.20 1.18 10.64
C MET A 322 11.06 1.04 9.37
N THR A 323 10.75 0.02 8.55
CA THR A 323 11.42 -0.32 7.29
C THR A 323 10.73 0.17 6.02
N CYS A 324 9.41 -0.04 5.88
CA CYS A 324 8.59 0.58 4.84
C CYS A 324 8.39 2.08 5.10
N ASN A 325 9.52 2.82 5.09
CA ASN A 325 9.52 4.25 5.01
C ASN A 325 9.45 4.64 3.52
N ARG A 326 8.73 5.70 3.19
CA ARG A 326 8.81 6.34 1.88
C ARG A 326 9.45 7.70 2.09
N PRO A 327 10.78 7.80 2.07
CA PRO A 327 11.45 9.10 2.14
C PRO A 327 10.85 9.98 1.04
N TYR A 328 10.25 11.10 1.42
CA TYR A 328 9.60 12.06 0.51
C TYR A 328 8.31 11.56 -0.19
N GLY A 329 7.81 10.38 0.16
CA GLY A 329 6.64 9.76 -0.46
C GLY A 329 5.38 9.92 0.39
N SER A 330 4.98 11.17 0.65
CA SER A 330 3.65 11.62 1.12
C SER A 330 3.59 13.14 1.03
#